data_AF-A0A9X1DIP3-F1
#
_entry.id   AF-A0A9X1DIP3-F1
#
_cell.length_a   1.000
_cell.length_b   1.000
_cell.length_c   1.000
_cell.angle_alpha   90.00
_cell.angle_beta   90.00
_cell.angle_gamma   90.00
#
_symmetry.space_group_name_H-M   'P 1'
#
loop_
_entity.id
_entity.type
_entity.pdbx_description
1 polymer ?
#
loop_
_entity_poly.entity_id
_entity_poly.type
_entity_poly.pdbx_seq_one_letter_code
_entity_poly.pdbx_strand_id
1 'polypeptide(L)'
;MRIKEDLIVTSISLGGYEVPVPKGLSELLNRAGAWKYTAPGSTQKENPLENYDRTVVKENGHFRTYLTYKKPLEKGEENKKVS
;
A
#
# COMPACT_ATOMS: atom_id res chain seq x y z
N MET A 1 18.62 -12.79 -9.39
CA MET A 1 17.65 -13.52 -10.24
C MET A 1 16.39 -12.68 -10.35
N ARG A 2 16.02 -12.21 -11.54
CA ARG A 2 14.67 -11.68 -11.79
C ARG A 2 13.83 -12.86 -12.27
N ILE A 3 12.81 -13.25 -11.53
CA ILE A 3 11.87 -14.29 -11.95
C ILE A 3 11.19 -13.77 -13.23
N LYS A 4 11.22 -14.54 -14.32
CA LYS A 4 10.58 -14.26 -15.61
C LYS A 4 9.22 -14.97 -15.69
N GLU A 5 8.42 -14.86 -14.64
CA GLU A 5 7.06 -15.37 -14.65
C GLU A 5 6.14 -14.16 -14.73
N ASP A 6 5.24 -14.18 -15.70
CA ASP A 6 4.26 -13.12 -15.88
C ASP A 6 3.30 -13.14 -14.68
N LEU A 7 3.12 -11.97 -14.06
CA LEU A 7 2.18 -11.84 -12.96
C LEU A 7 0.74 -11.89 -13.51
N ILE A 8 -0.10 -12.70 -12.88
CA ILE A 8 -1.53 -12.78 -13.18
C ILE A 8 -2.30 -12.25 -11.97
N VAL A 9 -3.02 -11.15 -12.16
CA VAL A 9 -3.93 -10.61 -11.15
C VAL A 9 -5.23 -11.42 -11.18
N THR A 10 -5.50 -12.18 -10.11
CA THR A 10 -6.69 -13.04 -10.01
C THR A 10 -7.81 -12.41 -9.19
N SER A 11 -7.48 -11.48 -8.29
CA SER A 11 -8.44 -10.74 -7.47
C SER A 11 -7.86 -9.40 -7.06
N ILE A 12 -8.74 -8.46 -6.72
CA ILE A 12 -8.37 -7.17 -6.15
C ILE A 12 -9.29 -6.93 -4.96
N SER A 13 -8.68 -6.63 -3.81
CA SER A 13 -9.40 -6.17 -2.62
C SER A 13 -8.94 -4.76 -2.27
N LEU A 14 -9.90 -3.85 -2.11
CA LEU A 14 -9.66 -2.48 -1.67
C LEU A 14 -10.38 -2.27 -0.34
N GLY A 15 -9.63 -2.34 0.76
CA GLY A 15 -10.20 -2.09 2.10
C GLY A 15 -11.35 -3.03 2.46
N GLY A 16 -11.20 -4.32 2.15
CA GLY A 16 -12.23 -5.34 2.41
C GLY A 16 -13.27 -5.48 1.30
N TYR A 17 -13.29 -4.58 0.31
CA TYR A 17 -14.19 -4.70 -0.83
C TYR A 17 -13.53 -5.45 -1.97
N GLU A 18 -14.17 -6.52 -2.45
CA GLU A 18 -13.77 -7.17 -3.71
C GLU A 18 -14.20 -6.32 -4.90
N VAL A 19 -13.27 -6.11 -5.83
CA VAL A 19 -13.53 -5.39 -7.07
C VAL A 19 -13.16 -6.27 -8.27
N PRO A 20 -13.91 -6.17 -9.38
CA PRO A 20 -13.61 -6.94 -10.57
C PRO A 20 -12.22 -6.56 -11.08
N VAL A 21 -11.45 -7.57 -11.50
CA VAL A 21 -10.15 -7.35 -12.14
C VAL A 21 -10.39 -6.67 -13.50
N PRO A 22 -9.89 -5.45 -13.72
CA PRO A 22 -9.99 -4.79 -15.01
C PRO A 22 -9.28 -5.62 -16.09
N LYS A 23 -9.92 -5.74 -17.26
CA LYS A 23 -9.30 -6.39 -18.42
C LYS A 23 -8.00 -5.65 -18.80
N GLY A 24 -6.92 -6.40 -19.02
CA GLY A 24 -5.62 -5.83 -19.39
C GLY A 24 -4.74 -5.39 -18.21
N LEU A 25 -5.20 -5.55 -16.96
CA LEU A 25 -4.45 -5.08 -15.80
C LEU A 25 -3.13 -5.86 -15.61
N SER A 26 -3.17 -7.18 -15.73
CA SER A 26 -1.99 -8.05 -15.65
C SER A 26 -0.95 -7.66 -16.72
N GLU A 27 -1.39 -7.51 -17.97
CA GLU A 27 -0.56 -7.14 -19.10
C GLU A 27 0.05 -5.75 -18.94
N LEU A 28 -0.74 -4.77 -18.51
CA LEU A 28 -0.28 -3.42 -18.23
C LEU A 28 0.88 -3.44 -17.24
N LEU A 29 0.73 -4.19 -16.16
CA LEU A 29 1.68 -4.12 -15.06
C LEU A 29 2.94 -4.96 -15.32
N ASN A 30 2.80 -6.09 -16.02
CA ASN A 30 3.94 -6.84 -16.57
C ASN A 30 4.74 -5.96 -17.55
N ARG A 31 4.07 -5.20 -18.42
CA ARG A 31 4.73 -4.27 -19.35
C ARG A 31 5.37 -3.08 -18.63
N ALA A 32 4.72 -2.53 -17.61
CA ALA A 32 5.23 -1.40 -16.86
C ALA A 32 6.45 -1.76 -16.00
N GLY A 33 6.75 -3.05 -15.81
CA GLY A 33 7.76 -3.50 -14.84
C GLY A 33 7.44 -3.01 -13.42
N ALA A 34 6.15 -2.78 -13.13
CA ALA A 34 5.66 -2.22 -11.87
C ALA A 34 5.92 -3.16 -10.69
N TRP A 35 6.14 -4.44 -10.98
CA TRP A 35 6.46 -5.46 -10.00
C TRP A 35 7.92 -5.86 -10.14
N LYS A 36 8.63 -5.84 -9.01
CA LYS A 36 9.91 -6.52 -8.89
C LYS A 36 9.72 -7.61 -7.85
N TYR A 37 10.02 -8.85 -8.23
CA TYR A 37 10.17 -9.92 -7.26
C TYR A 37 11.31 -9.53 -6.30
N THR A 38 10.96 -9.30 -5.05
CA THR A 38 11.93 -9.10 -3.97
C THR A 38 12.14 -10.46 -3.33
N ALA A 39 13.37 -10.97 -3.38
CA ALA A 39 13.69 -12.27 -2.80
C ALA A 39 13.46 -12.25 -1.27
N PRO A 40 13.00 -13.36 -0.68
CA PRO A 40 12.93 -13.49 0.78
C PRO A 40 14.29 -13.16 1.40
N GLY A 41 14.33 -12.22 2.35
CA GLY A 41 15.56 -11.75 3.01
C GLY A 41 16.16 -10.46 2.46
N SER A 42 15.61 -9.89 1.39
CA SER A 42 15.91 -8.50 1.02
C SER A 42 15.15 -7.55 1.94
N THR A 43 15.88 -6.73 2.70
CA THR A 43 15.31 -5.67 3.54
C THR A 43 14.62 -4.66 2.63
N GLN A 44 13.29 -4.72 2.54
CA GLN A 44 12.51 -3.66 1.92
C GLN A 44 12.83 -2.37 2.67
N LYS A 45 13.30 -1.36 1.93
CA LYS A 45 13.35 0.02 2.44
C LYS A 45 11.92 0.42 2.80
N GLU A 46 11.81 1.01 4.00
CA GLU A 46 10.69 1.74 4.60
C GLU A 46 9.39 1.77 3.78
N ASN A 47 8.31 1.24 4.36
CA ASN A 47 6.99 1.32 3.77
C ASN A 47 6.62 2.81 3.59
N PRO A 48 6.47 3.33 2.36
CA PRO A 48 6.24 4.75 2.12
C PRO A 48 4.91 5.25 2.74
N LEU A 49 4.02 4.33 3.13
CA LEU A 49 2.72 4.63 3.73
C LEU A 49 2.70 4.44 5.25
N GLU A 50 3.81 4.12 5.90
CA GLU A 50 3.88 3.85 7.34
C GLU A 50 3.35 5.01 8.20
N ASN A 51 3.64 6.24 7.77
CA ASN A 51 3.23 7.47 8.43
C ASN A 51 1.81 7.92 8.06
N TYR A 52 1.01 7.08 7.39
CA TYR A 52 -0.36 7.42 7.02
C TYR A 52 -1.35 6.42 7.62
N ASP A 53 -2.47 6.94 8.13
CA ASP A 53 -3.68 6.18 8.34
C ASP A 53 -4.40 6.04 7.01
N ARG A 54 -4.71 4.80 6.63
CA ARG A 54 -5.37 4.48 5.36
C ARG A 54 -6.82 4.11 5.61
N THR A 55 -7.74 4.88 5.04
CA THR A 55 -9.17 4.58 5.03
C THR A 55 -9.65 4.37 3.59
N VAL A 56 -10.45 3.34 3.34
CA VAL A 56 -11.08 3.12 2.04
C VAL A 56 -12.59 3.21 2.23
N VAL A 57 -13.24 4.00 1.39
CA VAL A 57 -14.70 4.15 1.39
C VAL A 57 -15.25 3.93 -0.01
N LYS A 58 -16.50 3.47 -0.08
CA LYS A 58 -17.26 3.37 -1.32
C LYS A 58 -18.29 4.49 -1.35
N GLU A 59 -18.11 5.47 -2.22
CA GLU A 59 -18.97 6.66 -2.34
C GLU A 59 -19.44 6.81 -3.78
N ASN A 60 -20.76 6.90 -3.99
CA ASN A 60 -21.36 7.04 -5.33
C ASN A 60 -20.89 5.97 -6.33
N GLY A 61 -20.67 4.74 -5.87
CA GLY A 61 -20.17 3.63 -6.71
C GLY A 61 -18.66 3.63 -6.96
N HIS A 62 -17.93 4.64 -6.46
CA HIS A 62 -16.47 4.74 -6.60
C HIS A 62 -15.76 4.38 -5.29
N PHE A 63 -14.67 3.63 -5.40
CA PHE A 63 -13.76 3.42 -4.28
C PHE A 63 -12.79 4.59 -4.15
N ARG A 64 -12.72 5.20 -2.97
CA ARG A 64 -11.77 6.25 -2.64
C ARG A 64 -10.87 5.79 -1.52
N THR A 65 -9.56 5.98 -1.69
CA THR A 65 -8.58 5.76 -0.62
C THR A 65 -8.18 7.13 -0.07
N TYR A 66 -8.38 7.32 1.21
CA TYR A 66 -7.91 8.46 1.97
C TYR A 66 -6.66 8.06 2.75
N LEU A 67 -5.59 8.82 2.56
CA LEU A 67 -4.35 8.70 3.33
C LEU A 67 -4.25 9.92 4.23
N THR A 68 -4.49 9.73 5.51
CA THR A 68 -4.37 10.78 6.52
C THR A 68 -2.99 10.68 7.15
N TYR A 69 -2.16 11.72 7.00
CA TYR A 69 -0.84 11.72 7.61
C TYR A 69 -0.97 11.68 9.14
N LYS A 70 -0.32 10.70 9.78
CA LYS A 70 -0.16 10.62 11.22
C LYS A 70 0.77 11.75 11.61
N LYS A 71 0.22 12.83 12.15
CA LYS A 71 1.02 13.96 12.64
C LYS A 71 2.11 13.41 13.57
N PRO A 72 3.41 13.70 13.36
CA PRO A 72 4.44 13.25 14.28
C PRO A 72 4.13 13.84 15.66
N LEU A 73 4.20 13.00 16.69
CA LEU A 73 4.19 13.48 18.07
C LEU A 73 5.36 14.45 18.21
N GLU A 74 5.07 15.72 18.51
CA GLU A 74 6.12 16.66 18.88
C GLU A 74 6.84 16.08 20.10
N LYS A 75 8.17 15.88 19.98
CA LYS A 75 9.01 15.53 21.13
C LYS A 75 9.05 16.74 22.07
N GLY A 76 8.12 16.79 23.01
CA GLY A 76 8.13 17.80 24.06
C GLY A 76 6.89 17.66 24.93
N GLU A 77 7.05 16.97 26.06
CA GLU A 77 6.41 17.24 27.37
C GLU A 77 6.41 16.03 28.32
N GLU A 78 7.28 15.03 28.11
CA GLU A 78 7.57 14.03 29.13
C GLU A 78 8.77 14.45 29.99
N ASN A 79 8.66 15.60 30.68
CA ASN A 79 9.55 16.01 31.78
C ASN A 79 8.93 17.15 32.60
N LYS A 80 7.75 16.92 33.17
CA LYS A 80 7.24 17.69 34.32
C LYS A 80 6.35 16.82 35.18
N LYS A 81 6.99 15.91 35.91
CA LYS A 81 6.60 15.43 37.25
C LYS A 81 7.59 14.35 37.63
N VAL A 82 8.51 14.66 38.53
CA VAL A 82 8.74 13.93 39.80
C VAL A 82 9.91 14.64 40.51
N SER A 83 9.63 14.98 41.78
CA SER A 83 10.48 15.57 42.83
C SER A 83 10.47 17.09 42.92
#